data_AF-A0A3B0T689-F1
#
_entry.id   AF-A0A3B0T689-F1
#
_cell.length_a   1.000
_cell.length_b   1.000
_cell.length_c   1.000
_cell.angle_alpha   90.00
_cell.angle_beta   90.00
_cell.angle_gamma   90.00
#
_symmetry.space_group_name_H-M   'P 1'
#
loop_
_entity.id
_entity.type
_entity.pdbx_description
1 polymer ?
#
loop_
_entity_poly.entity_id
_entity_poly.type
_entity_poly.pdbx_seq_one_letter_code
_entity_poly.pdbx_strand_id
1 'polypeptide(L)'
;PTTEFDGDYDVFGDGSVTILATPGHTPGHTSLLVNLKNSGPVLLTGDLYHLLESREKRIVPTFNTDAEETLRSMDRFEALAAETGARVVIQHVLEDMDVMPKAPEYLD
;
A
#
# COMPACT_ATOMS: atom_id res chain seq x y z
N PRO A 1 -22.38 -6.56 7.52
CA PRO A 1 -22.51 -7.16 6.17
C PRO A 1 -21.12 -7.21 5.52
N THR A 2 -20.86 -8.20 4.67
CA THR A 2 -19.59 -8.33 3.94
C THR A 2 -19.78 -7.83 2.51
N THR A 3 -18.79 -7.09 1.99
CA THR A 3 -18.74 -6.64 0.60
C THR A 3 -17.61 -7.38 -0.11
N GLU A 4 -17.91 -7.99 -1.25
CA GLU A 4 -16.92 -8.53 -2.18
C GLU A 4 -16.61 -7.47 -3.24
N PHE A 5 -15.36 -7.41 -3.70
CA PHE A 5 -14.90 -6.46 -4.71
C PHE A 5 -13.84 -7.10 -5.59
N ASP A 6 -13.72 -6.59 -6.82
CA ASP A 6 -12.68 -6.93 -7.78
C ASP A 6 -11.97 -5.66 -8.23
N GLY A 7 -10.64 -5.71 -8.36
CA GLY A 7 -9.84 -4.54 -8.72
C GLY A 7 -9.76 -3.52 -7.57
N ASP A 8 -9.67 -2.24 -7.94
CA ASP A 8 -9.68 -1.15 -6.98
C ASP A 8 -11.09 -0.91 -6.42
N TYR A 9 -11.18 -0.56 -5.15
CA TYR A 9 -12.44 -0.33 -4.47
C TYR A 9 -12.38 0.89 -3.56
N ASP A 10 -13.18 1.91 -3.87
CA ASP A 10 -13.39 3.06 -2.99
C ASP A 10 -14.40 2.67 -1.89
N VAL A 11 -13.92 2.63 -0.66
CA VAL A 11 -14.66 2.11 0.49
C VAL A 11 -15.87 2.98 0.84
N PHE A 12 -15.74 4.30 0.70
CA PHE A 12 -16.75 5.27 1.08
C PHE A 12 -17.39 5.98 -0.12
N GLY A 13 -16.81 5.84 -1.32
CA GLY A 13 -17.28 6.49 -2.54
C GLY A 13 -16.91 7.98 -2.62
N ASP A 14 -16.03 8.45 -1.73
CA ASP A 14 -15.54 9.83 -1.66
C ASP A 14 -14.02 9.95 -1.87
N GLY A 15 -13.35 8.84 -2.17
CA GLY A 15 -11.90 8.75 -2.36
C GLY A 15 -11.09 8.84 -1.07
N SER A 16 -11.71 8.90 0.11
CA SER A 16 -10.96 8.99 1.38
C SER A 16 -10.18 7.71 1.70
N VAL A 17 -10.72 6.54 1.32
CA VAL A 17 -10.05 5.24 1.45
C VAL A 17 -10.28 4.42 0.20
N THR A 18 -9.21 4.13 -0.53
CA THR A 18 -9.25 3.30 -1.73
C THR A 18 -8.37 2.08 -1.55
N ILE A 19 -8.98 0.90 -1.64
CA ILE A 19 -8.28 -0.37 -1.76
C ILE A 19 -7.73 -0.45 -3.19
N LEU A 20 -6.44 -0.74 -3.32
CA LEU A 20 -5.73 -0.81 -4.59
C LEU A 20 -5.37 -2.26 -4.89
N ALA A 21 -5.86 -2.79 -6.01
CA ALA A 21 -5.43 -4.10 -6.48
C ALA A 21 -3.93 -4.07 -6.79
N THR A 22 -3.16 -4.87 -6.05
CA THR A 22 -1.71 -5.02 -6.22
C THR A 22 -1.35 -6.50 -6.17
N PRO A 23 -1.91 -7.32 -7.09
CA PRO A 23 -1.73 -8.77 -7.07
C PRO A 23 -0.27 -9.17 -7.34
N GLY A 24 0.03 -10.45 -7.10
CA GLY A 24 1.33 -11.06 -7.35
C GLY A 24 1.84 -11.75 -6.10
N HIS A 25 2.01 -11.01 -5.00
CA HIS A 25 2.34 -11.60 -3.70
C HIS A 25 1.37 -12.72 -3.33
N THR A 26 0.08 -12.39 -3.38
CA THR A 26 -1.02 -13.34 -3.50
C THR A 26 -1.94 -12.91 -4.65
N PRO A 27 -2.82 -13.79 -5.17
CA PRO A 27 -3.75 -13.42 -6.23
C PRO A 27 -4.69 -12.27 -5.86
N GLY A 28 -5.04 -12.15 -4.57
CA GLY A 28 -5.92 -11.11 -4.04
C GLY A 28 -5.20 -10.03 -3.23
N HIS A 29 -3.88 -9.89 -3.40
CA HIS A 29 -3.12 -8.89 -2.64
C HIS A 29 -3.58 -7.47 -2.98
N THR A 30 -3.73 -6.64 -1.94
CA THR A 30 -4.17 -5.26 -2.05
C THR A 30 -3.30 -4.34 -1.19
N SER A 31 -3.15 -3.11 -1.67
CA SER A 31 -2.56 -1.98 -0.95
C SER A 31 -3.67 -0.99 -0.60
N LEU A 32 -3.37 0.04 0.19
CA LEU A 32 -4.37 1.04 0.58
C LEU A 32 -3.86 2.45 0.31
N LEU A 33 -4.67 3.26 -0.39
CA LEU A 33 -4.52 4.72 -0.41
C LEU A 33 -5.51 5.32 0.59
N VAL A 34 -5.01 6.11 1.53
CA VAL A 34 -5.80 6.82 2.53
C VAL A 34 -5.54 8.31 2.38
N ASN A 35 -6.57 9.07 2.02
CA ASN A 35 -6.51 10.52 1.93
C ASN A 35 -6.94 11.14 3.26
N LEU A 36 -5.94 11.48 4.08
CA LEU A 36 -6.14 12.12 5.37
C LEU A 36 -6.28 13.64 5.22
N LYS A 37 -7.05 14.26 6.10
CA LYS A 37 -7.44 15.67 5.99
C LYS A 37 -6.25 16.60 6.22
N ASN A 38 -5.40 16.30 7.20
CA ASN A 38 -4.31 17.18 7.61
C ASN A 38 -2.94 16.68 7.12
N SER A 39 -2.75 15.37 7.06
CA SER A 39 -1.48 14.71 6.67
C SER A 39 -1.42 14.40 5.17
N GLY A 40 -2.53 14.51 4.46
CA GLY A 40 -2.62 14.22 3.04
C GLY A 40 -2.62 12.71 2.72
N PRO A 41 -2.24 12.34 1.48
CA PRO A 41 -2.30 10.95 1.03
C PRO A 41 -1.24 10.06 1.71
N VAL A 42 -1.66 8.88 2.13
CA VAL A 42 -0.82 7.83 2.70
C VAL A 42 -1.05 6.54 1.93
N LEU A 43 0.03 5.91 1.48
CA LEU A 43 0.00 4.61 0.82
C LEU A 43 0.55 3.54 1.76
N LEU A 44 -0.30 2.58 2.11
CA LEU A 44 0.08 1.39 2.87
C LEU A 44 0.36 0.26 1.89
N THR A 45 1.57 -0.31 1.93
CA THR A 45 2.04 -1.26 0.91
C THR A 45 1.46 -2.66 1.07
N GLY A 46 1.05 -3.01 2.29
CA GLY A 46 0.79 -4.40 2.63
C GLY A 46 2.09 -5.20 2.50
N ASP A 47 1.99 -6.37 1.89
CA ASP A 47 3.11 -7.29 1.65
C ASP A 47 3.72 -7.10 0.24
N LEU A 48 3.40 -6.00 -0.46
CA LEU A 48 4.06 -5.65 -1.72
C LEU A 48 5.57 -5.46 -1.52
N TYR A 49 5.95 -4.88 -0.39
CA TYR A 49 7.33 -4.75 0.09
C TYR A 49 7.42 -5.20 1.55
N HIS A 50 8.50 -5.90 1.92
CA HIS A 50 8.76 -6.26 3.33
C HIS A 50 9.91 -5.47 3.96
N LEU A 51 10.76 -4.85 3.14
CA LEU A 51 11.96 -4.13 3.58
C LEU A 51 12.07 -2.82 2.78
N LEU A 52 12.79 -1.85 3.32
CA LEU A 52 13.11 -0.60 2.60
C LEU A 52 13.85 -0.92 1.29
N GLU A 53 14.83 -1.84 1.35
CA GLU A 53 15.61 -2.25 0.20
C GLU A 53 14.76 -2.98 -0.85
N SER A 54 13.66 -3.62 -0.45
CA SER A 54 12.74 -4.27 -1.40
C SER A 54 12.11 -3.24 -2.33
N ARG A 55 11.75 -2.08 -1.80
CA ARG A 55 11.19 -0.99 -2.59
C ARG A 55 12.25 -0.32 -3.47
N GLU A 56 13.40 0.02 -2.88
CA GLU A 56 14.49 0.69 -3.61
C GLU A 56 15.04 -0.15 -4.77
N LYS A 57 15.22 -1.46 -4.54
CA LYS A 57 15.86 -2.36 -5.49
C LYS A 57 14.87 -3.21 -6.27
N ARG A 58 13.56 -3.00 -6.05
CA ARG A 58 12.47 -3.77 -6.68
C ARG A 58 12.62 -5.28 -6.45
N ILE A 59 12.92 -5.66 -5.20
CA ILE A 59 13.11 -7.06 -4.82
C ILE A 59 11.76 -7.66 -4.44
N VAL A 60 11.33 -8.63 -5.23
CA VAL A 60 10.12 -9.42 -4.99
C VAL A 60 10.34 -10.36 -3.80
N PRO A 61 9.37 -10.49 -2.86
CA PRO A 61 9.43 -11.49 -1.79
C PRO A 61 9.58 -12.91 -2.34
N THR A 62 10.31 -13.79 -1.63
CA THR A 62 10.48 -15.19 -2.06
C THR A 62 9.21 -16.02 -1.93
N PHE A 63 8.38 -15.70 -0.94
CA PHE A 63 7.04 -16.25 -0.78
C PHE A 63 6.08 -15.38 -1.61
N ASN A 64 5.86 -15.77 -2.85
CA ASN A 64 5.12 -14.98 -3.83
C ASN A 64 4.46 -15.91 -4.84
N THR A 65 3.26 -15.54 -5.31
CA THR A 65 2.50 -16.36 -6.26
C THR A 65 2.92 -16.09 -7.70
N ASP A 66 3.18 -14.83 -8.04
CA ASP A 66 3.62 -14.38 -9.37
C ASP A 66 4.54 -13.14 -9.25
N ALA A 67 5.83 -13.36 -9.49
CA ALA A 67 6.84 -12.33 -9.39
C ALA A 67 6.73 -11.26 -10.48
N GLU A 68 6.31 -11.63 -11.69
CA GLU A 68 6.14 -10.66 -12.77
C GLU A 68 4.93 -9.76 -12.50
N GLU A 69 3.84 -10.33 -12.00
CA GLU A 69 2.66 -9.55 -11.59
C GLU A 69 3.00 -8.65 -10.40
N THR A 70 3.82 -9.11 -9.46
CA THR A 70 4.29 -8.27 -8.36
C THR A 70 5.08 -7.07 -8.88
N LEU A 71 5.97 -7.26 -9.87
CA LEU A 71 6.72 -6.15 -10.46
C LEU A 71 5.81 -5.15 -11.18
N ARG A 72 4.75 -5.62 -11.86
CA ARG A 72 3.71 -4.76 -12.46
C ARG A 72 2.95 -3.98 -11.38
N SER A 73 2.60 -4.63 -10.28
CA SER A 73 1.99 -3.99 -9.11
C SER A 73 2.91 -2.94 -8.47
N MET A 74 4.21 -3.20 -8.38
CA MET A 74 5.20 -2.22 -7.91
C MET A 74 5.26 -1.00 -8.84
N ASP A 75 5.30 -1.20 -10.17
CA ASP A 75 5.30 -0.09 -11.13
C ASP A 75 4.07 0.81 -10.99
N ARG A 76 2.90 0.19 -10.87
CA ARG A 76 1.64 0.88 -10.65
C ARG A 76 1.63 1.64 -9.33
N PHE A 77 2.08 1.00 -8.25
CA PHE A 77 2.11 1.59 -6.92
C PHE A 77 3.03 2.80 -6.86
N GLU A 78 4.24 2.72 -7.43
CA GLU A 78 5.19 3.84 -7.44
C GLU A 78 4.71 5.00 -8.32
N ALA A 79 4.05 4.70 -9.45
CA ALA A 79 3.44 5.74 -10.28
C ALA A 79 2.37 6.52 -9.49
N LEU A 80 1.52 5.82 -8.73
CA LEU A 80 0.51 6.44 -7.89
C LEU A 80 1.14 7.23 -6.73
N ALA A 81 2.18 6.68 -6.09
CA ALA A 81 2.92 7.38 -5.03
C ALA A 81 3.51 8.70 -5.55
N ALA A 82 4.08 8.70 -6.75
CA ALA A 82 4.64 9.89 -7.39
C ALA A 82 3.55 10.90 -7.81
N GLU A 83 2.44 10.43 -8.37
CA GLU A 83 1.32 11.29 -8.80
C GLU A 83 0.65 12.00 -7.62
N THR A 84 0.43 11.28 -6.53
CA THR A 84 -0.27 11.79 -5.34
C THR A 84 0.65 12.51 -4.36
N GLY A 85 1.96 12.28 -4.44
CA GLY A 85 2.90 12.71 -3.40
C GLY A 85 2.67 11.98 -2.06
N ALA A 86 2.09 10.77 -2.09
CA ALA A 86 1.73 10.04 -0.90
C ALA A 86 2.94 9.69 -0.02
N ARG A 87 2.73 9.77 1.30
CA ARG A 87 3.63 9.12 2.26
C ARG A 87 3.48 7.61 2.12
N VAL A 88 4.52 6.92 1.70
CA VAL A 88 4.54 5.45 1.65
C VAL A 88 4.96 4.90 3.01
N VAL A 89 4.24 3.88 3.49
CA VAL A 89 4.51 3.19 4.74
C VAL A 89 4.58 1.68 4.46
N ILE A 90 5.75 1.09 4.73
CA ILE A 90 5.99 -0.35 4.66
C ILE A 90 5.78 -0.95 6.05
N GLN A 91 4.75 -1.77 6.21
CA GLN A 91 4.30 -2.22 7.55
C GLN A 91 5.26 -3.19 8.25
N HIS A 92 6.18 -3.83 7.52
CA HIS A 92 7.21 -4.72 8.09
C HIS A 92 8.55 -4.02 8.38
N VAL A 93 8.61 -2.69 8.22
CA VAL A 93 9.79 -1.88 8.52
C VAL A 93 9.57 -1.12 9.82
N LEU A 94 10.44 -1.33 10.81
CA LEU A 94 10.33 -0.68 12.12
C LEU A 94 10.46 0.83 12.02
N GLU A 95 11.36 1.33 11.17
CA GLU A 95 11.60 2.74 10.95
C GLU A 95 10.35 3.46 10.44
N ASP A 96 9.62 2.87 9.48
CA ASP A 96 8.36 3.39 8.97
C ASP A 96 7.26 3.36 10.04
N MET A 97 7.23 2.32 10.88
CA MET A 97 6.27 2.19 11.97
C MET A 97 6.57 3.09 13.19
N ASP A 98 7.82 3.48 13.40
CA ASP A 98 8.26 4.30 14.54
C ASP A 98 8.03 5.79 14.33
N VAL A 99 7.96 6.23 13.08
CA VAL A 99 7.61 7.62 12.71
C VAL A 99 6.10 7.86 12.62
N MET A 100 5.28 6.87 12.99
CA MET A 100 3.83 6.94 13.03
C MET A 100 3.34 7.17 14.48
N PRO A 101 2.21 7.89 14.67
CA PRO A 101 1.61 8.05 15.98
C PRO A 101 1.34 6.69 16.64
N LYS A 102 1.70 6.57 17.92
CA LYS A 102 1.43 5.35 18.70
C LYS A 102 0.07 5.49 19.36
N ALA A 103 -0.70 4.40 19.37
CA ALA A 103 -2.02 4.39 20.00
C ALA A 103 -1.95 4.91 21.46
N PRO A 104 -2.90 5.75 21.91
CA PRO A 104 -4.16 6.10 21.24
C PRO A 104 -4.08 7.30 20.27
N GLU A 105 -2.90 7.86 20.02
CA GLU A 105 -2.74 8.90 19.00
C GLU A 105 -2.94 8.33 17.59
N TYR A 106 -3.27 9.19 16.63
CA TYR A 106 -3.55 8.80 15.25
C TYR A 106 -3.02 9.84 14.26
N LEU A 107 -2.82 9.40 13.01
CA LEU A 107 -2.49 10.28 11.89
C LEU A 107 -3.81 10.81 11.30
N ASP A 108 -3.92 12.12 11.06
CA ASP A 108 -5.16 12.79 10.66
C ASP A 108 -5.02 13.65 9.41
#